data_AF-A0A9R1S3C3-F1
#
_entry.id   AF-A0A9R1S3C3-F1
#
_cell.length_a   1.000
_cell.length_b   1.000
_cell.length_c   1.000
_cell.angle_alpha   90.00
_cell.angle_beta   90.00
_cell.angle_gamma   90.00
#
_symmetry.space_group_name_H-M   'P 1'
#
loop_
_entity.id
_entity.type
_entity.pdbx_description
1 polymer ?
#
loop_
_entity_poly.entity_id
_entity_poly.type
_entity_poly.pdbx_seq_one_letter_code
_entity_poly.pdbx_strand_id
1 'polypeptide(L)'
;MMYEDASQVATDAISSIRTVASFCSEKRITRIYDDKCEASMSQGVRTGIVGGIGFGFSFLMLYLTYGLCFYVGAQFVRHGQSSFGDVFKVFFALVLATIGVSQTSAMATDSTKAKDSAISIFALLDRKSEIDSSRNEGLTLDEVKGNIDFQHVSFKYPTRPDIQIFSDFTLHIPSGKVSPLFSIQITIVISSTVIYILAYFHCGLI
;
A
#
# COMPACT_ATOMS: atom_id res chain seq x y z
N MET A 1 -9.20 0.90 4.21
CA MET A 1 -9.96 -0.16 4.91
C MET A 1 -10.89 0.47 5.94
N MET A 2 -12.13 0.02 6.13
CA MET A 2 -13.07 0.68 7.06
C MET A 2 -12.61 0.68 8.52
N TYR A 3 -11.70 -0.22 8.91
CA TYR A 3 -11.17 -0.34 10.27
C TYR A 3 -9.67 -0.02 10.36
N GLU A 4 -9.10 0.63 9.36
CA GLU A 4 -7.65 0.88 9.31
C GLU A 4 -7.16 1.70 10.50
N ASP A 5 -7.81 2.85 10.74
CA ASP A 5 -7.52 3.73 11.88
C ASP A 5 -7.67 3.02 13.23
N ALA A 6 -8.76 2.26 13.41
CA ALA A 6 -9.03 1.55 14.66
C ALA A 6 -7.99 0.44 14.89
N SER A 7 -7.65 -0.30 13.83
CA SER A 7 -6.60 -1.31 13.87
C SER A 7 -5.24 -0.70 14.16
N GLN A 8 -4.91 0.44 13.57
CA GLN A 8 -3.66 1.14 13.82
C GLN A 8 -3.55 1.57 15.28
N VAL A 9 -4.60 2.17 15.85
CA VAL A 9 -4.65 2.54 17.28
C VAL A 9 -4.45 1.30 18.18
N ALA A 10 -5.07 0.17 17.84
CA ALA A 10 -4.89 -1.07 18.58
C ALA A 10 -3.46 -1.61 18.46
N THR A 11 -2.90 -1.63 17.24
CA THR A 11 -1.52 -2.06 17.00
C THR A 11 -0.53 -1.19 17.78
N ASP A 12 -0.65 0.13 17.72
CA ASP A 12 0.24 1.06 18.44
C ASP A 12 0.17 0.84 19.95
N ALA A 13 -1.04 0.63 20.48
CA ALA A 13 -1.27 0.35 21.90
C ALA A 13 -0.66 -0.98 22.35
N ILE A 14 -0.76 -2.03 21.54
CA ILE A 14 -0.19 -3.35 21.83
C ILE A 14 1.34 -3.30 21.73
N SER A 15 1.87 -2.68 20.67
CA SER A 15 3.31 -2.50 20.47
C SER A 15 3.95 -1.72 21.63
N SER A 16 3.22 -0.77 22.21
CA SER A 16 3.68 0.07 23.33
C SER A 16 3.00 -0.24 24.66
N ILE A 17 2.57 -1.49 24.91
CA ILE A 17 1.73 -1.84 26.06
C ILE A 17 2.32 -1.46 27.42
N ARG A 18 3.65 -1.56 27.57
CA ARG A 18 4.36 -1.17 28.79
C ARG A 18 4.22 0.32 29.08
N THR A 19 4.27 1.15 28.04
CA THR A 19 4.09 2.60 28.14
C THR A 19 2.65 2.91 28.54
N VAL A 20 1.67 2.27 27.90
CA VAL A 20 0.24 2.47 28.21
C VAL A 20 -0.06 2.14 29.67
N ALA A 21 0.46 1.01 30.16
CA ALA A 21 0.31 0.58 31.55
C ALA A 21 1.05 1.52 32.52
N SER A 22 2.25 2.00 32.17
CA SER A 22 3.01 2.93 33.03
C SER A 22 2.32 4.28 33.22
N PHE A 23 1.56 4.73 32.21
CA PHE A 23 0.76 5.96 32.26
C PHE A 23 -0.70 5.70 32.68
N CYS A 24 -1.06 4.46 33.09
CA CYS A 24 -2.44 4.04 33.42
C CYS A 24 -3.48 4.57 32.41
N SER A 25 -3.12 4.55 31.13
CA SER A 25 -3.88 5.20 30.05
C SER A 25 -4.74 4.23 29.24
N GLU A 26 -4.98 3.03 29.75
CA GLU A 26 -5.77 1.99 29.08
C GLU A 26 -7.17 2.53 28.72
N LYS A 27 -7.85 3.18 29.69
CA LYS A 27 -9.19 3.76 29.47
C LYS A 27 -9.22 4.82 28.37
N ARG A 28 -8.15 5.61 28.25
CA ARG A 28 -8.04 6.63 27.21
C ARG A 28 -7.94 5.98 25.83
N ILE A 29 -7.10 4.96 25.69
CA ILE A 29 -6.91 4.24 24.43
C ILE A 29 -8.18 3.48 24.04
N THR A 30 -8.83 2.81 25.00
CA THR A 30 -10.11 2.12 24.75
C THR A 30 -11.17 3.09 24.23
N ARG A 31 -11.26 4.30 24.80
CA ARG A 31 -12.20 5.32 24.32
C ARG A 31 -11.90 5.80 22.89
N ILE A 32 -10.62 6.02 22.58
CA ILE A 32 -10.21 6.41 21.21
C ILE A 32 -10.53 5.30 20.21
N TYR A 33 -10.30 4.05 20.59
CA TYR A 33 -10.64 2.90 19.76
C TYR A 33 -12.15 2.77 19.53
N ASP A 34 -12.96 2.96 20.58
CA ASP A 34 -14.42 2.87 20.51
C ASP A 34 -15.02 3.97 19.62
N ASP A 35 -14.56 5.22 19.76
CA ASP A 35 -14.95 6.35 18.91
C ASP A 35 -14.64 6.10 17.43
N LYS A 36 -13.46 5.54 17.15
CA LYS A 36 -13.06 5.14 15.79
C LYS A 36 -13.91 3.97 15.25
N CYS A 37 -14.32 3.04 16.11
CA CYS A 37 -15.19 1.93 15.73
C CYS A 37 -16.62 2.39 15.46
N GLU A 38 -17.17 3.30 16.25
CA GLU A 38 -18.53 3.83 16.08
C GLU A 38 -18.66 4.62 14.77
N ALA A 39 -17.69 5.47 14.46
CA ALA A 39 -17.61 6.16 13.17
C ALA A 39 -17.60 5.15 12.00
N SER A 40 -16.80 4.08 12.11
CA SER A 40 -16.71 3.03 11.10
C SER A 40 -18.01 2.22 10.97
N MET A 41 -18.67 1.94 12.09
CA MET A 41 -19.95 1.22 12.14
C MET A 41 -21.07 2.01 11.48
N SER A 42 -21.20 3.31 11.79
CA SER A 42 -22.22 4.16 11.17
C SER A 42 -22.07 4.24 9.64
N GLN A 43 -20.82 4.33 9.16
CA GLN A 43 -20.51 4.28 7.73
C GLN A 43 -20.81 2.91 7.12
N GLY A 44 -20.55 1.83 7.85
CA GLY A 44 -20.91 0.46 7.48
C GLY A 44 -22.42 0.28 7.29
N VAL A 45 -23.22 0.78 8.23
CA VAL A 45 -24.69 0.75 8.16
C VAL A 45 -25.19 1.55 6.96
N ARG A 46 -24.68 2.76 6.75
CA ARG A 46 -25.06 3.59 5.59
C ARG A 46 -24.72 2.90 4.27
N THR A 47 -23.53 2.32 4.17
CA THR A 47 -23.10 1.57 2.99
C THR A 47 -23.97 0.32 2.77
N GLY A 48 -24.33 -0.37 3.85
CA GLY A 48 -25.24 -1.52 3.81
C GLY A 48 -26.63 -1.17 3.31
N ILE A 49 -27.20 -0.05 3.76
CA ILE A 49 -28.52 0.43 3.30
C ILE A 49 -28.46 0.79 1.81
N VAL A 50 -27.45 1.56 1.39
CA VAL A 50 -27.29 1.95 -0.02
C VAL A 50 -27.05 0.73 -0.91
N GLY A 51 -26.20 -0.20 -0.46
CA GLY A 51 -25.95 -1.46 -1.15
C GLY A 51 -27.20 -2.35 -1.25
N GLY A 52 -27.98 -2.43 -0.17
CA GLY A 52 -29.24 -3.18 -0.13
C GLY A 52 -30.30 -2.62 -1.09
N ILE A 53 -30.47 -1.30 -1.12
CA ILE A 53 -31.39 -0.63 -2.06
C ILE A 53 -30.93 -0.87 -3.51
N GLY A 54 -29.63 -0.72 -3.78
CA GLY A 54 -29.07 -0.96 -5.11
C GLY A 54 -29.24 -2.41 -5.57
N PHE A 55 -29.03 -3.37 -4.66
CA PHE A 55 -29.23 -4.79 -4.94
C PHE A 55 -30.71 -5.12 -5.21
N GLY A 56 -31.61 -4.64 -4.34
CA GLY A 56 -33.05 -4.83 -4.52
C GLY A 56 -33.56 -4.23 -5.82
N PHE A 57 -33.14 -3.00 -6.16
CA PHE A 57 -33.50 -2.34 -7.42
C PHE A 57 -33.00 -3.11 -8.64
N SER A 58 -31.78 -3.65 -8.59
CA SER A 58 -31.21 -4.46 -9.67
C SER A 58 -32.02 -5.74 -9.91
N PHE A 59 -32.44 -6.43 -8.84
CA PHE A 59 -33.31 -7.61 -8.95
C PHE A 59 -34.71 -7.28 -9.46
N LEU A 60 -35.29 -6.16 -9.02
CA LEU A 60 -36.58 -5.70 -9.54
C LEU A 60 -36.50 -5.46 -11.06
N MET A 61 -35.47 -4.74 -11.52
CA MET A 61 -35.23 -4.45 -12.93
C MET A 61 -35.07 -5.74 -13.76
N LEU A 62 -34.36 -6.73 -13.21
CA LEU A 62 -34.16 -8.04 -13.85
C LEU A 62 -35.49 -8.77 -14.06
N TYR A 63 -36.33 -8.89 -13.02
CA TYR A 63 -37.61 -9.57 -13.11
C TYR A 63 -38.61 -8.82 -14.01
N LEU A 64 -38.60 -7.48 -13.99
CA LEU A 64 -39.39 -6.68 -14.93
C LEU A 64 -38.98 -6.93 -16.38
N THR A 65 -37.67 -7.02 -16.65
CA THR A 65 -37.15 -7.33 -17.99
C THR A 65 -37.59 -8.72 -18.44
N TYR A 66 -37.50 -9.73 -17.56
CA TYR A 66 -37.99 -11.07 -17.86
C TYR A 66 -39.49 -11.09 -18.13
N GLY A 67 -40.29 -10.38 -17.32
CA GLY A 67 -41.72 -10.23 -17.52
C GLY A 67 -42.06 -9.60 -18.86
N LEU A 68 -41.36 -8.53 -19.25
CA LEU A 68 -41.53 -7.88 -20.55
C LEU A 68 -41.14 -8.80 -21.72
N CYS A 69 -40.03 -9.53 -21.60
CA CYS A 69 -39.61 -10.52 -22.60
C CYS A 69 -40.68 -11.59 -22.83
N PHE A 70 -41.26 -12.14 -21.76
CA PHE A 70 -42.34 -13.13 -21.89
C PHE A 70 -43.64 -12.52 -22.40
N TYR A 71 -43.97 -11.29 -22.00
CA TYR A 71 -45.16 -10.60 -22.50
C TYR A 71 -45.09 -10.38 -24.01
N VAL A 72 -43.98 -9.83 -24.49
CA VAL A 72 -43.74 -9.64 -25.93
C VAL A 72 -43.69 -10.98 -26.66
N GLY A 73 -42.99 -11.97 -26.10
CA GLY A 73 -42.93 -13.33 -26.64
C GLY A 73 -44.32 -13.98 -26.79
N ALA A 74 -45.18 -13.87 -25.78
CA ALA A 74 -46.55 -14.35 -25.84
C ALA A 74 -47.38 -13.62 -26.92
N GLN A 75 -47.12 -12.33 -27.12
CA GLN A 75 -47.76 -11.54 -28.15
C GLN A 75 -47.38 -12.02 -29.57
N PHE A 76 -46.10 -12.32 -29.81
CA PHE A 76 -45.62 -12.90 -31.08
C PHE A 76 -46.22 -14.29 -31.37
N VAL A 77 -46.36 -15.12 -30.34
CA VAL A 77 -47.01 -16.43 -30.47
C VAL A 77 -48.49 -16.25 -30.82
N ARG A 78 -49.18 -15.28 -30.21
CA ARG A 78 -50.60 -14.98 -30.49
C ARG A 78 -50.85 -14.56 -31.93
N HIS A 79 -49.93 -13.84 -32.56
CA HIS A 79 -50.04 -13.46 -33.98
C HIS A 79 -49.58 -14.55 -34.96
N GLY A 80 -49.21 -15.74 -34.47
CA GLY A 80 -48.79 -16.87 -35.31
C GLY A 80 -47.43 -16.68 -35.99
N GLN A 81 -46.65 -15.68 -35.60
CA GLN A 81 -45.33 -15.41 -36.20
C GLN A 81 -44.20 -16.27 -35.62
N SER A 82 -44.41 -16.92 -34.47
CA SER A 82 -43.40 -17.77 -33.83
C SER A 82 -44.03 -18.87 -32.98
N SER A 83 -43.35 -20.01 -32.85
CA SER A 83 -43.74 -21.10 -31.97
C SER A 83 -43.27 -20.84 -30.53
N PHE A 84 -43.98 -21.40 -29.54
CA PHE A 84 -43.62 -21.32 -28.12
C PHE A 84 -42.18 -21.80 -27.87
N GLY A 85 -41.76 -22.87 -28.56
CA GLY A 85 -40.41 -23.41 -28.42
C GLY A 85 -39.31 -22.46 -28.88
N ASP A 86 -39.57 -21.61 -29.88
CA ASP A 86 -38.56 -20.70 -30.43
C ASP A 86 -38.35 -19.50 -29.51
N VAL A 87 -39.41 -19.00 -28.87
CA VAL A 87 -39.32 -17.95 -27.85
C VAL A 87 -38.46 -18.41 -26.66
N PHE A 88 -38.66 -19.65 -26.18
CA PHE A 88 -37.86 -20.21 -25.09
C PHE A 88 -36.39 -20.42 -25.50
N LYS A 89 -36.11 -20.88 -26.72
CA LYS A 89 -34.73 -21.01 -27.22
C LYS A 89 -34.01 -19.67 -27.21
N VAL A 90 -34.64 -18.62 -27.73
CA VAL A 90 -34.05 -17.27 -27.76
C VAL A 90 -33.85 -16.73 -26.35
N PHE A 91 -34.82 -16.92 -25.45
CA PHE A 91 -34.71 -16.51 -24.05
C PHE A 91 -33.51 -17.18 -23.36
N PHE A 92 -33.40 -18.49 -23.42
CA PHE A 92 -32.27 -19.21 -22.80
C PHE A 92 -30.93 -18.83 -23.44
N ALA A 93 -30.88 -18.68 -24.77
CA ALA A 93 -29.66 -18.24 -25.45
C ALA A 93 -29.21 -16.85 -24.98
N LEU A 94 -30.14 -15.90 -24.83
CA LEU A 94 -29.85 -14.54 -24.37
C LEU A 94 -29.38 -14.52 -22.91
N VAL A 95 -30.03 -15.30 -22.03
CA VAL A 95 -29.65 -15.40 -20.61
C VAL A 95 -28.25 -16.00 -20.47
N LEU A 96 -27.96 -17.10 -21.16
CA LEU A 96 -26.64 -17.74 -21.13
C LEU A 96 -25.55 -16.82 -21.68
N ALA A 97 -25.82 -16.10 -22.78
CA ALA A 97 -24.88 -15.11 -23.33
C ALA A 97 -24.60 -13.98 -22.33
N THR A 98 -25.64 -13.47 -21.66
CA THR A 98 -25.50 -12.40 -20.67
C THR A 98 -24.67 -12.84 -19.46
N ILE A 99 -24.86 -14.09 -18.99
CA ILE A 99 -24.05 -14.67 -17.91
C ILE A 99 -22.57 -14.81 -18.33
N GLY A 100 -22.30 -15.20 -19.58
CA GLY A 100 -20.93 -15.26 -20.10
C GLY A 100 -20.26 -13.88 -20.15
N VAL A 101 -20.99 -12.86 -20.61
CA VAL A 101 -20.50 -11.48 -20.65
C VAL A 101 -20.26 -10.92 -19.25
N SER A 102 -21.16 -11.16 -18.30
CA SER A 102 -21.01 -10.66 -16.92
C SER A 102 -19.81 -11.26 -16.20
N GLN A 103 -19.55 -12.57 -16.37
CA GLN A 103 -18.35 -13.21 -15.85
C GLN A 103 -17.07 -12.66 -16.49
N THR A 104 -17.06 -12.49 -17.81
CA THR A 104 -15.90 -11.92 -18.52
C THR A 104 -15.60 -10.50 -18.05
N SER A 105 -16.64 -9.69 -17.83
CA SER A 105 -16.51 -8.34 -17.30
C SER A 105 -15.92 -8.31 -15.88
N ALA A 106 -16.27 -9.27 -15.03
CA ALA A 106 -15.68 -9.39 -13.70
C ALA A 106 -14.16 -9.68 -13.79
N MET A 107 -13.77 -10.64 -14.63
CA MET A 107 -12.36 -11.00 -14.83
C MET A 107 -11.50 -9.89 -15.48
N ALA A 108 -12.11 -9.02 -16.29
CA ALA A 108 -11.43 -7.89 -16.92
C ALA A 108 -10.89 -6.89 -15.86
N THR A 109 -11.62 -6.72 -14.75
CA THR A 109 -11.20 -5.83 -13.66
C THR A 109 -9.95 -6.37 -12.96
N ASP A 110 -9.89 -7.68 -12.72
CA ASP A 110 -8.72 -8.32 -12.10
C ASP A 110 -7.50 -8.27 -13.02
N SER A 111 -7.72 -8.43 -14.33
CA SER A 111 -6.66 -8.27 -15.34
C SER A 111 -6.04 -6.87 -15.31
N THR A 112 -6.85 -5.83 -15.06
CA THR A 112 -6.37 -4.45 -14.95
C THR A 112 -5.51 -4.28 -13.69
N LYS A 113 -5.99 -4.76 -12.53
CA LYS A 113 -5.21 -4.73 -11.27
C LYS A 113 -3.90 -5.50 -11.36
N ALA A 114 -3.91 -6.65 -12.06
CA ALA A 114 -2.70 -7.45 -12.29
C ALA A 114 -1.67 -6.68 -13.12
N LYS A 115 -2.12 -5.95 -14.15
CA LYS A 115 -1.25 -5.07 -14.94
C LYS A 115 -0.66 -3.94 -14.09
N ASP A 116 -1.47 -3.26 -13.29
CA ASP A 116 -1.00 -2.17 -12.42
C ASP A 116 0.05 -2.65 -11.40
N SER A 117 -0.17 -3.85 -10.84
CA SER A 117 0.78 -4.49 -9.94
C SER A 117 2.08 -4.87 -10.65
N ALA A 118 1.98 -5.44 -11.85
CA ALA A 118 3.14 -5.77 -12.67
C ALA A 118 3.94 -4.52 -13.02
N ILE A 119 3.29 -3.42 -13.43
CA ILE A 119 3.93 -2.13 -13.70
C ILE A 119 4.71 -1.65 -12.48
N SER A 120 4.13 -1.73 -11.29
CA SER A 120 4.80 -1.33 -10.04
C SER A 120 6.03 -2.18 -9.73
N ILE A 121 5.95 -3.51 -9.95
CA ILE A 121 7.07 -4.43 -9.76
C ILE A 121 8.17 -4.17 -10.79
N PHE A 122 7.82 -4.03 -12.07
CA PHE A 122 8.80 -3.76 -13.13
C PHE A 122 9.42 -2.36 -12.96
N ALA A 123 8.65 -1.36 -12.53
CA ALA A 123 9.19 -0.04 -12.21
C ALA A 123 10.23 -0.10 -11.07
N LEU A 124 10.04 -0.99 -10.09
CA LEU A 124 11.03 -1.22 -9.03
C LEU A 124 12.25 -2.00 -9.54
N LEU A 125 12.03 -3.00 -10.40
CA LEU A 125 13.10 -3.83 -10.96
C LEU A 125 14.02 -3.04 -11.91
N ASP A 126 13.42 -2.21 -12.77
CA ASP A 126 14.14 -1.38 -13.75
C ASP A 126 14.71 -0.09 -13.12
N ARG A 127 14.43 0.16 -11.83
CA ARG A 127 14.99 1.31 -11.11
C ARG A 127 16.50 1.13 -10.99
N LYS A 128 17.26 1.92 -11.76
CA LYS A 128 18.71 2.04 -11.60
C LYS A 128 19.04 2.72 -10.27
N SER A 129 19.69 2.00 -9.35
CA SER A 129 20.22 2.58 -8.12
C SER A 129 21.42 3.48 -8.42
N GLU A 130 21.53 4.63 -7.76
CA GLU A 130 22.73 5.49 -7.86
C GLU A 130 23.96 4.81 -7.25
N ILE A 131 23.74 4.00 -6.21
CA ILE A 131 24.75 3.13 -5.59
C ILE A 131 24.31 1.69 -5.81
N ASP A 132 25.02 0.99 -6.69
CA ASP A 132 24.73 -0.39 -7.03
C ASP A 132 25.71 -1.31 -6.32
N SER A 133 25.29 -1.86 -5.18
CA SER A 133 26.08 -2.77 -4.35
C SER A 133 26.45 -4.10 -5.04
N SER A 134 25.91 -4.36 -6.24
CA SER A 134 26.19 -5.57 -7.02
C SER A 134 27.31 -5.38 -8.05
N ARG A 135 27.75 -4.14 -8.31
CA ARG A 135 28.81 -3.83 -9.27
C ARG A 135 30.16 -3.94 -8.57
N ASN A 136 30.92 -4.99 -8.86
CA ASN A 136 32.28 -5.21 -8.35
C ASN A 136 33.34 -4.31 -9.04
N GLU A 137 32.97 -3.06 -9.35
CA GLU A 137 33.82 -2.06 -10.01
C GLU A 137 34.60 -1.21 -8.99
N GLY A 138 34.41 -1.49 -7.70
CA GLY A 138 35.10 -0.85 -6.58
C GLY A 138 36.55 -1.28 -6.40
N LEU A 139 37.33 -0.44 -5.71
CA LEU A 139 38.71 -0.74 -5.33
C LEU A 139 38.70 -1.59 -4.05
N THR A 140 38.92 -2.90 -4.18
CA THR A 140 39.14 -3.77 -3.02
C THR A 140 40.58 -3.65 -2.51
N LEU A 141 40.76 -3.09 -1.32
CA LEU A 141 42.06 -2.95 -0.66
C LEU A 141 42.42 -4.26 0.06
N ASP A 142 43.61 -4.83 -0.21
CA ASP A 142 44.10 -6.05 0.45
C ASP A 142 44.36 -5.85 1.96
N GLU A 143 44.73 -4.63 2.36
CA GLU A 143 44.98 -4.28 3.76
C GLU A 143 44.35 -2.92 4.09
N VAL A 144 43.38 -2.93 5.01
CA VAL A 144 42.71 -1.71 5.48
C VAL A 144 43.34 -1.28 6.80
N LYS A 145 44.13 -0.20 6.76
CA LYS A 145 44.77 0.37 7.96
C LYS A 145 43.77 0.98 8.94
N GLY A 146 42.56 1.36 8.50
CA GLY A 146 41.50 1.91 9.37
C GLY A 146 41.66 3.38 9.77
N ASN A 147 42.44 4.17 9.02
CA ASN A 147 42.43 5.63 9.15
C ASN A 147 41.23 6.20 8.40
N ILE A 148 40.44 7.04 9.06
CA ILE A 148 39.24 7.66 8.48
C ILE A 148 39.43 9.18 8.45
N ASP A 149 39.32 9.77 7.27
CA ASP A 149 39.47 11.20 7.02
C ASP A 149 38.19 11.76 6.40
N PHE A 150 37.52 12.66 7.11
CA PHE A 150 36.47 13.52 6.56
C PHE A 150 37.09 14.88 6.24
N GLN A 151 36.98 15.32 4.99
CA GLN A 151 37.50 16.61 4.53
C GLN A 151 36.38 17.44 3.90
N HIS A 152 36.09 18.60 4.47
CA HIS A 152 35.11 19.57 3.94
C HIS A 152 33.75 18.96 3.56
N VAL A 153 33.24 18.02 4.36
CA VAL A 153 32.03 17.26 4.03
C VAL A 153 30.78 18.08 4.33
N SER A 154 29.93 18.23 3.31
CA SER A 154 28.61 18.85 3.42
C SER A 154 27.52 17.83 3.10
N PHE A 155 26.62 17.57 4.05
CA PHE A 155 25.62 16.51 3.91
C PHE A 155 24.20 16.96 4.27
N LYS A 156 23.23 16.46 3.49
CA LYS A 156 21.79 16.61 3.67
C LYS A 156 21.11 15.25 3.48
N TYR A 157 20.12 14.94 4.31
CA TYR A 157 19.29 13.75 4.09
C TYR A 157 18.32 13.98 2.92
N PRO A 158 18.18 13.04 1.97
CA PRO A 158 17.24 13.17 0.84
C PRO A 158 15.79 13.37 1.29
N THR A 159 15.39 12.77 2.41
CA THR A 159 14.05 12.89 3.00
C THR A 159 13.78 14.29 3.60
N ARG A 160 14.81 15.09 3.86
CA ARG A 160 14.73 16.44 4.45
C ARG A 160 15.76 17.38 3.80
N PRO A 161 15.55 17.78 2.53
CA PRO A 161 16.54 18.52 1.75
C PRO A 161 16.79 19.95 2.28
N ASP A 162 15.85 20.50 3.05
CA ASP A 162 15.92 21.87 3.56
C ASP A 162 16.85 22.01 4.78
N ILE A 163 17.21 20.89 5.42
CA ILE A 163 18.01 20.88 6.65
C ILE A 163 19.42 20.39 6.33
N GLN A 164 20.40 21.28 6.44
CA GLN A 164 21.82 20.94 6.38
C GLN A 164 22.25 20.31 7.71
N ILE A 165 22.78 19.08 7.67
CA ILE A 165 23.26 18.39 8.89
C ILE A 165 24.73 18.69 9.14
N PHE A 166 25.56 18.59 8.10
CA PHE A 166 26.97 18.96 8.17
C PHE A 166 27.27 20.09 7.20
N SER A 167 27.88 21.16 7.68
CA SER A 167 28.39 22.27 6.87
C SER A 167 29.90 22.32 7.06
N ASP A 168 30.64 22.00 6.01
CA ASP A 168 32.11 22.06 6.01
C ASP A 168 32.79 21.25 7.13
N PHE A 169 32.31 20.02 7.36
CA PHE A 169 32.79 19.17 8.45
C PHE A 169 34.12 18.48 8.11
N THR A 170 35.11 18.65 8.98
CA THR A 170 36.44 18.02 8.85
C THR A 170 36.78 17.25 10.13
N LEU A 171 37.15 15.98 10.01
CA LEU A 171 37.48 15.10 11.13
C LEU A 171 38.50 14.04 10.71
N HIS A 172 39.59 13.92 11.48
CA HIS A 172 40.60 12.88 11.31
C HIS A 172 40.51 11.87 12.46
N ILE A 173 40.29 10.59 12.13
CA ILE A 173 40.28 9.48 13.10
C ILE A 173 41.42 8.52 12.76
N PRO A 174 42.49 8.51 13.56
CA PRO A 174 43.59 7.58 13.37
C PRO A 174 43.20 6.16 13.80
N SER A 175 43.76 5.17 13.12
CA SER A 175 43.54 3.75 13.37
C SER A 175 43.82 3.34 14.82
N GLY A 176 42.95 2.48 15.36
CA GLY A 176 43.08 1.92 16.70
C GLY A 176 42.79 2.88 17.86
N LYS A 177 42.42 4.14 17.59
CA LYS A 177 42.04 5.11 18.64
C LYS A 177 40.55 5.41 18.61
N VAL A 178 39.93 5.35 19.78
CA VAL A 178 38.56 5.85 20.00
C VAL A 178 38.68 7.34 20.31
N SER A 179 38.17 8.21 19.43
CA SER A 179 38.13 9.65 19.68
C SER A 179 37.11 9.94 20.80
N PRO A 180 37.49 10.61 21.91
CA PRO A 180 36.59 10.85 23.05
C PRO A 180 35.59 12.01 22.81
N LEU A 181 35.42 12.48 21.58
CA LEU A 181 34.84 13.79 21.24
C LEU A 181 33.29 13.84 21.24
N PHE A 182 32.64 13.06 22.10
CA PHE A 182 31.20 12.88 22.09
C PHE A 182 30.55 13.22 23.43
N SER A 183 30.36 14.53 23.69
CA SER A 183 29.49 15.02 24.77
C SER A 183 28.01 14.71 24.48
N ILE A 184 27.60 13.50 24.86
CA ILE A 184 26.30 12.91 25.25
C ILE A 184 24.98 13.34 24.55
N GLN A 185 24.73 14.60 24.19
CA GLN A 185 23.45 15.02 23.57
C GLN A 185 23.53 15.21 22.05
N ILE A 186 24.66 15.69 21.53
CA ILE A 186 24.88 15.90 20.09
C ILE A 186 25.45 14.62 19.42
N THR A 187 25.93 13.68 20.23
CA THR A 187 26.55 12.41 19.81
C THR A 187 25.62 11.49 19.04
N ILE A 188 24.34 11.39 19.40
CA ILE A 188 23.49 10.33 18.83
C ILE A 188 23.20 10.61 17.35
N VAL A 189 22.91 11.86 17.00
CA VAL A 189 22.66 12.27 15.61
C VAL A 189 23.95 12.24 14.82
N ILE A 190 25.03 12.86 15.31
CA ILE A 190 26.30 12.91 14.58
C ILE A 190 26.91 11.52 14.43
N SER A 191 26.91 10.69 15.46
CA SER A 191 27.42 9.31 15.37
C SER A 191 26.59 8.49 14.39
N SER A 192 25.25 8.54 14.46
CA SER A 192 24.38 7.80 13.54
C SER A 192 24.51 8.29 12.10
N THR A 193 24.62 9.60 11.87
CA THR A 193 24.82 10.18 10.54
C THR A 193 26.21 9.88 9.99
N VAL A 194 27.26 9.92 10.81
CA VAL A 194 28.63 9.55 10.41
C VAL A 194 28.73 8.06 10.10
N ILE A 195 28.12 7.19 10.91
CA ILE A 195 28.02 5.75 10.65
C ILE A 195 27.22 5.51 9.36
N TYR A 196 26.11 6.23 9.16
CA TYR A 196 25.31 6.15 7.94
C TYR A 196 26.12 6.57 6.70
N ILE A 197 26.87 7.67 6.76
CA ILE A 197 27.73 8.13 5.67
C ILE A 197 28.84 7.10 5.39
N LEU A 198 29.51 6.58 6.44
CA LEU A 198 30.53 5.54 6.29
C LEU A 198 29.97 4.27 5.63
N ALA A 199 28.82 3.79 6.09
CA ALA A 199 28.15 2.61 5.52
C ALA A 199 27.69 2.86 4.07
N TYR A 200 27.16 4.06 3.80
CA TYR A 200 26.68 4.47 2.48
C TYR A 200 27.82 4.54 1.46
N PHE A 201 28.97 5.14 1.83
CA PHE A 201 30.15 5.20 0.96
C PHE A 201 30.85 3.84 0.84
N HIS A 202 30.94 3.04 1.90
CA HIS A 202 31.49 1.69 1.81
C HIS A 202 30.68 0.79 0.86
N CYS A 203 29.37 1.00 0.78
CA CYS A 203 28.49 0.27 -0.14
C CYS A 203 28.61 0.74 -1.61
N GLY A 204 29.16 1.94 -1.87
CA GLY A 204 29.44 2.43 -3.21
C GLY A 204 30.90 2.28 -3.67
N LEU A 205 31.77 1.75 -2.80
CA LEU A 205 33.18 1.48 -3.08
C LEU A 205 33.50 -0.01 -3.26
N ILE A 206 32.50 -0.88 -3.11
CA ILE A 206 32.51 -2.31 -3.47
C ILE A 206 31.82 -2.43 -4.82
#